data_AF-A0A371E306-F1
#
_entry.id   AF-A0A371E306-F1
#
_cell.length_a   1.000
_cell.length_b   1.000
_cell.length_c   1.000
_cell.angle_alpha   90.00
_cell.angle_beta   90.00
_cell.angle_gamma   90.00
#
_symmetry.space_group_name_H-M   'P 1'
#
loop_
_entity.id
_entity.type
_entity.pdbx_description
1 polymer ?
#
loop_
_entity_poly.entity_id
_entity_poly.type
_entity_poly.pdbx_seq_one_letter_code
_entity_poly.pdbx_strand_id
1 'polypeptide(L)'
;MEEVNVVQTKGGTVAVASAFAGHKEAIQHRDHKFLRIAVEEAYKGVDSEDGGPFGAIIVCNDEVVASCHNMVLRNTDPTAHAEVTAIRKACEKLNKIELSDCEIYASCEPCPMCFGAIHLSRVKRLVYGAKAEAAIAIGFDDFISDALRGTGFYQKAQLEIKRADGKEANIAEEVFEKTKEKFRMY
;
A
#
# COMPACT_ATOMS: atom_id res chain seq x y z
N MET A 1 1.53 57.42 12.95
CA MET A 1 0.95 57.35 11.59
C MET A 1 1.72 56.28 10.87
N GLU A 2 1.23 55.13 10.44
CA GLU A 2 -0.04 54.38 10.35
C GLU A 2 0.47 52.95 10.01
N GLU A 3 -0.14 51.80 10.30
CA GLU A 3 -1.37 51.37 10.94
C GLU A 3 -1.11 49.90 11.34
N VAL A 4 -1.44 49.54 12.58
CA VAL A 4 -1.43 48.14 13.03
C VAL A 4 -2.73 47.52 12.54
N ASN A 5 -2.66 46.63 11.54
CA ASN A 5 -3.84 45.88 11.11
C ASN A 5 -4.17 44.77 12.14
N VAL A 6 -4.96 45.14 13.14
CA VAL A 6 -5.62 44.21 14.06
C VAL A 6 -6.77 43.55 13.31
N VAL A 7 -6.55 42.34 12.81
CA VAL A 7 -7.63 41.51 12.25
C VAL A 7 -8.46 40.95 13.41
N GLN A 8 -9.62 41.54 13.65
CA GLN A 8 -10.60 41.02 14.60
C GLN A 8 -11.16 39.68 14.13
N THR A 9 -11.12 38.69 15.01
CA THR A 9 -11.64 37.34 14.79
C THR A 9 -13.17 37.30 14.90
N LYS A 10 -13.85 36.98 13.80
CA LYS A 10 -15.23 36.46 13.85
C LYS A 10 -15.23 34.98 13.48
N GLY A 11 -15.41 34.13 14.50
CA GLY A 11 -15.72 32.70 14.37
C GLY A 11 -14.50 31.81 14.17
N GLY A 12 -14.19 30.98 15.19
CA GLY A 12 -13.10 29.99 15.18
C GLY A 12 -13.23 28.85 14.16
N THR A 13 -13.97 29.04 13.08
CA THR A 13 -14.30 28.02 12.07
C THR A 13 -13.31 28.02 10.90
N VAL A 14 -12.65 29.14 10.60
CA VAL A 14 -11.80 29.30 9.40
C VAL A 14 -10.39 28.70 9.58
N ALA A 15 -9.80 28.80 10.78
CA ALA A 15 -8.46 28.27 11.05
C ALA A 15 -8.42 26.73 11.11
N VAL A 16 -9.55 26.10 11.47
CA VAL A 16 -9.64 24.63 11.56
C VAL A 16 -9.69 24.03 10.16
N ALA A 17 -10.48 24.58 9.24
CA ALA A 17 -10.59 24.06 7.88
C ALA A 17 -9.25 24.08 7.10
N SER A 18 -8.45 25.14 7.25
CA SER A 18 -7.13 25.24 6.58
C SER A 18 -6.10 24.28 7.20
N ALA A 19 -6.08 24.12 8.52
CA ALA A 19 -5.23 23.15 9.19
C ALA A 19 -5.61 21.70 8.82
N PHE A 20 -6.90 21.40 8.69
CA PHE A 20 -7.40 20.09 8.22
C PHE A 20 -7.02 19.81 6.76
N ALA A 21 -7.12 20.82 5.88
CA ALA A 21 -6.69 20.68 4.49
C ALA A 21 -5.18 20.43 4.38
N GLY A 22 -4.35 21.22 5.08
CA GLY A 22 -2.90 21.04 5.09
C GLY A 22 -2.47 19.69 5.69
N HIS A 23 -3.16 19.22 6.73
CA HIS A 23 -2.92 17.89 7.29
C HIS A 23 -3.27 16.76 6.30
N LYS A 24 -4.40 16.90 5.59
CA LYS A 24 -4.84 15.93 4.57
C LYS A 24 -3.86 15.87 3.38
N GLU A 25 -3.37 17.02 2.92
CA GLU A 25 -2.35 17.10 1.88
C GLU A 25 -1.02 16.48 2.33
N ALA A 26 -0.58 16.74 3.56
CA ALA A 26 0.63 16.13 4.10
C ALA A 26 0.53 14.60 4.20
N ILE A 27 -0.62 14.07 4.63
CA ILE A 27 -0.89 12.62 4.65
C ILE A 27 -0.89 12.05 3.23
N GLN A 28 -1.55 12.70 2.27
CA GLN A 28 -1.54 12.26 0.87
C GLN A 28 -0.13 12.23 0.29
N HIS A 29 0.66 13.28 0.50
CA HIS A 29 2.04 13.33 0.03
C HIS A 29 2.91 12.21 0.63
N ARG A 30 2.70 11.90 1.92
CA ARG A 30 3.36 10.79 2.61
C ARG A 30 2.96 9.43 2.03
N ASP A 31 1.67 9.21 1.82
CA ASP A 31 1.17 7.96 1.23
C ASP A 31 1.77 7.75 -0.18
N HIS A 32 1.82 8.82 -0.96
CA HIS A 32 2.34 8.80 -2.32
C HIS A 32 3.84 8.47 -2.34
N LYS A 33 4.62 9.02 -1.40
CA LYS A 33 6.05 8.70 -1.24
C LYS A 33 6.25 7.20 -0.99
N PHE A 34 5.53 6.63 -0.04
CA PHE A 34 5.71 5.23 0.36
C PHE A 34 5.16 4.25 -0.67
N LEU A 35 4.01 4.56 -1.26
CA LEU A 35 3.45 3.73 -2.33
C LEU A 35 4.37 3.66 -3.55
N ARG A 36 5.09 4.75 -3.86
CA ARG A 36 6.06 4.76 -4.96
C ARG A 36 7.18 3.75 -4.76
N ILE A 37 7.66 3.59 -3.53
CA ILE A 37 8.68 2.58 -3.20
C ILE A 37 8.12 1.16 -3.41
N ALA A 38 6.86 0.91 -3.03
CA ALA A 38 6.21 -0.37 -3.30
C ALA A 38 6.08 -0.64 -4.81
N VAL A 39 5.79 0.38 -5.61
CA VAL A 39 5.78 0.26 -7.08
C VAL A 39 7.18 0.00 -7.64
N GLU A 40 8.21 0.66 -7.12
CA GLU A 40 9.60 0.39 -7.52
C GLU A 40 10.01 -1.06 -7.21
N GLU A 41 9.58 -1.63 -6.08
CA GLU A 41 9.77 -3.07 -5.81
C GLU A 41 9.07 -3.95 -6.85
N ALA A 42 7.84 -3.61 -7.25
CA ALA A 42 7.12 -4.37 -8.26
C ALA A 42 7.90 -4.46 -9.59
N TYR A 43 8.53 -3.36 -10.02
CA TYR A 43 9.43 -3.37 -11.18
C TYR A 43 10.66 -4.25 -10.94
N LYS A 44 11.32 -4.11 -9.77
CA LYS A 44 12.51 -4.92 -9.43
C LYS A 44 12.24 -6.42 -9.48
N GLY A 45 11.08 -6.86 -9.00
CA GLY A 45 10.73 -8.28 -9.00
C GLY A 45 10.57 -8.86 -10.40
N VAL A 46 9.96 -8.10 -11.31
CA VAL A 46 9.88 -8.49 -12.73
C VAL A 46 11.25 -8.46 -13.39
N ASP A 47 12.00 -7.37 -13.21
CA ASP A 47 13.31 -7.20 -13.85
C ASP A 47 14.34 -8.24 -13.36
N SER A 48 14.14 -8.79 -12.16
CA SER A 48 14.97 -9.87 -11.58
C SER A 48 14.43 -11.28 -11.85
N GLU A 49 13.31 -11.41 -12.55
CA GLU A 49 12.60 -12.67 -12.81
C GLU A 49 12.18 -13.43 -11.53
N ASP A 50 12.07 -12.75 -10.39
CA ASP A 50 11.79 -13.36 -9.09
C ASP A 50 10.28 -13.67 -8.90
N GLY A 51 9.40 -12.97 -9.63
CA GLY A 51 7.95 -13.13 -9.59
C GLY A 51 7.18 -12.10 -10.44
N GLY A 52 5.85 -12.07 -10.28
CA GLY A 52 4.98 -11.12 -10.98
C GLY A 52 5.11 -9.66 -10.47
N PRO A 53 4.44 -8.69 -11.11
CA PRO A 53 4.58 -7.24 -10.87
C PRO A 53 3.92 -6.75 -9.56
N PHE A 54 4.33 -7.29 -8.42
CA PHE A 54 3.82 -6.90 -7.11
C PHE A 54 4.94 -6.52 -6.17
N GLY A 55 4.74 -5.42 -5.45
CA GLY A 55 5.66 -4.91 -4.45
C GLY A 55 4.92 -4.44 -3.21
N ALA A 56 5.57 -4.53 -2.06
CA ALA A 56 5.03 -4.12 -0.78
C ALA A 56 6.12 -3.67 0.18
N ILE A 57 5.80 -2.68 1.01
CA ILE A 57 6.69 -2.20 2.07
C ILE A 57 5.96 -2.13 3.41
N ILE A 58 6.71 -2.32 4.50
CA ILE A 58 6.26 -2.06 5.87
C ILE A 58 6.96 -0.79 6.38
N VAL A 59 6.16 0.14 6.91
CA VAL A 59 6.62 1.41 7.48
C VAL A 59 6.30 1.44 8.97
N CYS A 60 7.27 1.81 9.79
CA CYS A 60 7.11 2.04 11.23
C CYS A 60 7.74 3.39 11.56
N ASN A 61 7.00 4.29 12.22
CA ASN A 61 7.49 5.63 12.60
C ASN A 61 8.14 6.40 11.42
N ASP A 62 7.49 6.37 10.25
CA ASP A 62 7.97 7.01 9.00
C ASP A 62 9.26 6.42 8.40
N GLU A 63 9.71 5.27 8.90
CA GLU A 63 10.85 4.54 8.37
C GLU A 63 10.44 3.23 7.71
N VAL A 64 11.04 2.93 6.57
CA VAL A 64 10.84 1.64 5.88
C VAL A 64 11.55 0.54 6.65
N VAL A 65 10.79 -0.35 7.26
CA VAL A 65 11.31 -1.51 8.00
C VAL A 65 11.63 -2.64 7.03
N ALA A 66 10.73 -2.91 6.08
CA ALA A 66 10.90 -3.93 5.06
C ALA A 66 10.43 -3.41 3.69
N SER A 67 11.13 -3.81 2.63
CA SER A 67 10.77 -3.55 1.23
C SER A 67 10.95 -4.84 0.45
N CYS A 68 9.89 -5.32 -0.19
CA CYS A 68 9.86 -6.62 -0.86
C CYS A 68 9.03 -6.57 -2.14
N HIS A 69 9.31 -7.50 -3.05
CA HIS A 69 8.49 -7.82 -4.20
C HIS A 69 8.05 -9.28 -4.18
N ASN A 70 7.25 -9.66 -5.18
CA ASN A 70 6.85 -11.04 -5.39
C ASN A 70 8.09 -11.92 -5.62
N MET A 71 8.24 -12.97 -4.81
CA MET A 71 9.36 -13.91 -4.84
C MET A 71 8.89 -15.35 -5.16
N VAL A 72 7.69 -15.54 -5.70
CA VAL A 72 7.09 -16.87 -5.89
C VAL A 72 7.98 -17.77 -6.76
N LEU A 73 8.46 -17.25 -7.90
CA LEU A 73 9.33 -18.01 -8.80
C LEU A 73 10.68 -18.26 -8.14
N ARG A 74 11.27 -17.22 -7.53
CA ARG A 74 12.57 -17.30 -6.89
C ARG A 74 12.64 -18.32 -5.76
N ASN A 75 11.61 -18.36 -4.92
CA ASN A 75 11.58 -19.20 -3.73
C ASN A 75 10.88 -20.55 -3.98
N THR A 76 10.27 -20.74 -5.15
CA THR A 76 9.40 -21.92 -5.41
C THR A 76 8.35 -22.08 -4.31
N ASP A 77 7.74 -20.96 -3.92
CA ASP A 77 6.80 -20.87 -2.80
C ASP A 77 5.59 -20.03 -3.22
N PRO A 78 4.40 -20.63 -3.39
CA PRO A 78 3.21 -19.90 -3.82
C PRO A 78 2.74 -18.86 -2.78
N THR A 79 3.26 -18.89 -1.56
CA THR A 79 2.94 -17.91 -0.50
C THR A 79 3.90 -16.73 -0.47
N ALA A 80 4.99 -16.74 -1.25
CA ALA A 80 6.03 -15.71 -1.27
C ALA A 80 5.61 -14.43 -2.03
N HIS A 81 4.37 -14.00 -1.81
CA HIS A 81 3.86 -12.71 -2.28
C HIS A 81 4.57 -11.55 -1.57
N ALA A 82 4.52 -10.37 -2.18
CA ALA A 82 5.24 -9.20 -1.69
C ALA A 82 4.82 -8.83 -0.25
N GLU A 83 3.52 -8.81 0.03
CA GLU A 83 2.95 -8.44 1.33
C GLU A 83 3.31 -9.44 2.42
N VAL A 84 3.17 -10.75 2.13
CA VAL A 84 3.52 -11.83 3.06
C VAL A 84 5.02 -11.79 3.38
N THR A 85 5.85 -11.60 2.35
CA THR A 85 7.31 -11.51 2.50
C THR A 85 7.71 -10.26 3.29
N ALA A 86 7.07 -9.11 3.04
CA ALA A 86 7.33 -7.88 3.77
C ALA A 86 6.94 -7.99 5.25
N ILE A 87 5.79 -8.59 5.56
CA ILE A 87 5.37 -8.88 6.94
C ILE A 87 6.39 -9.80 7.62
N ARG A 88 6.79 -10.90 6.97
CA ARG A 88 7.77 -11.85 7.51
C ARG A 88 9.09 -11.16 7.86
N LYS A 89 9.65 -10.38 6.92
CA LYS A 89 10.90 -9.62 7.15
C LYS A 89 10.75 -8.54 8.23
N ALA A 90 9.60 -7.88 8.32
CA ALA A 90 9.35 -6.88 9.36
C ALA A 90 9.26 -7.52 10.74
N CYS A 91 8.57 -8.66 10.88
CA CYS A 91 8.49 -9.41 12.12
C CYS A 91 9.88 -9.88 12.60
N GLU A 92 10.70 -10.40 11.67
CA GLU A 92 12.09 -10.79 11.95
C GLU A 92 12.94 -9.58 12.40
N LYS A 93 12.89 -8.47 11.66
CA LYS A 93 13.70 -7.28 11.95
C LYS A 93 13.31 -6.59 13.27
N LEU A 94 12.02 -6.54 13.58
CA LEU A 94 11.49 -5.92 14.79
C LEU A 94 11.40 -6.89 15.98
N ASN A 95 11.70 -8.18 15.75
CA ASN A 95 11.59 -9.26 16.72
C ASN A 95 10.22 -9.29 17.43
N LYS A 96 9.13 -9.20 16.66
CA LYS A 96 7.76 -9.24 17.16
C LYS A 96 6.81 -9.80 16.11
N ILE A 97 5.71 -10.42 16.55
CA ILE A 97 4.70 -11.01 15.67
C ILE A 97 3.53 -10.06 15.36
N GLU A 98 3.35 -9.03 16.20
CA GLU A 98 2.34 -7.99 16.01
C GLU A 98 3.02 -6.68 15.55
N LEU A 99 2.47 -6.09 14.50
CA LEU A 99 2.96 -4.90 13.82
C LEU A 99 1.98 -3.73 13.97
N SER A 100 1.35 -3.59 15.14
CA SER A 100 0.27 -2.62 15.42
C SER A 100 0.68 -1.15 15.39
N ASP A 101 1.97 -0.87 15.47
CA ASP A 101 2.56 0.45 15.24
C ASP A 101 2.93 0.70 13.77
N CYS A 102 2.85 -0.33 12.92
CA CYS A 102 3.27 -0.31 11.52
C CYS A 102 2.11 -0.13 10.54
N GLU A 103 2.47 0.29 9.34
CA GLU A 103 1.60 0.46 8.17
C GLU A 103 2.16 -0.37 7.02
N ILE A 104 1.30 -0.88 6.14
CA ILE A 104 1.69 -1.57 4.92
C ILE A 104 1.27 -0.78 3.68
N TYR A 105 2.17 -0.69 2.70
CA TYR A 105 1.90 -0.11 1.40
C TYR A 105 2.10 -1.18 0.34
N ALA A 106 1.11 -1.41 -0.52
CA ALA A 106 1.14 -2.42 -1.57
C ALA A 106 0.94 -1.80 -2.95
N SER A 107 1.69 -2.23 -3.95
CA SER A 107 1.54 -1.72 -5.32
C SER A 107 0.16 -2.05 -5.90
N CYS A 108 -0.46 -3.13 -5.46
CA CYS A 108 -1.78 -3.56 -5.91
C CYS A 108 -2.67 -3.93 -4.72
N GLU A 109 -3.97 -3.96 -4.94
CA GLU A 109 -4.95 -4.52 -4.01
C GLU A 109 -4.55 -5.96 -3.62
N PRO A 110 -4.45 -6.27 -2.33
CA PRO A 110 -3.93 -7.55 -1.88
C PRO A 110 -4.91 -8.69 -2.16
N CYS A 111 -4.39 -9.87 -2.49
CA CYS A 111 -5.22 -11.07 -2.58
C CYS A 111 -5.71 -11.55 -1.19
N PRO A 112 -6.68 -12.48 -1.12
CA PRO A 112 -7.24 -12.95 0.16
C PRO A 112 -6.21 -13.49 1.15
N MET A 113 -5.18 -14.19 0.67
CA MET A 113 -4.07 -14.66 1.50
C MET A 113 -3.30 -13.49 2.12
N CYS A 114 -2.91 -12.51 1.30
CA CYS A 114 -2.16 -11.34 1.74
C CYS A 114 -2.99 -10.50 2.70
N PHE A 115 -4.28 -10.32 2.41
CA PHE A 115 -5.20 -9.63 3.30
C PHE A 115 -5.33 -10.33 4.65
N GLY A 116 -5.43 -11.66 4.67
CA GLY A 116 -5.43 -12.46 5.89
C GLY A 116 -4.13 -12.27 6.70
N ALA A 117 -2.97 -12.28 6.04
CA ALA A 117 -1.68 -12.03 6.68
C ALA A 117 -1.60 -10.63 7.29
N ILE A 118 -2.02 -9.60 6.56
CA ILE A 118 -2.10 -8.20 7.02
C ILE A 118 -2.99 -8.08 8.26
N HIS A 119 -4.16 -8.71 8.24
CA HIS A 119 -5.08 -8.69 9.38
C HIS A 119 -4.49 -9.38 10.61
N LEU A 120 -3.88 -10.55 10.44
CA LEU A 120 -3.31 -11.34 11.52
C LEU A 120 -2.04 -10.70 12.11
N SER A 121 -1.28 -9.95 11.30
CA SER A 121 -0.10 -9.21 11.78
C SER A 121 -0.46 -7.92 12.52
N ARG A 122 -1.75 -7.58 12.65
CA ARG A 122 -2.24 -6.40 13.37
C ARG A 122 -1.75 -5.06 12.84
N VAL A 123 -1.29 -4.95 11.58
CA VAL A 123 -0.91 -3.63 11.04
C VAL A 123 -2.10 -2.68 11.11
N LYS A 124 -1.85 -1.42 11.45
CA LYS A 124 -2.93 -0.45 11.70
C LYS A 124 -3.55 0.08 10.41
N ARG A 125 -2.81 0.02 9.30
CA ARG A 125 -3.20 0.66 8.04
C ARG A 125 -2.62 -0.05 6.82
N LEU A 126 -3.45 -0.28 5.81
CA LEU A 126 -3.10 -0.73 4.47
C LEU A 126 -3.39 0.39 3.47
N VAL A 127 -2.38 0.78 2.70
CA VAL A 127 -2.54 1.66 1.53
C VAL A 127 -2.16 0.90 0.28
N TYR A 128 -3.00 0.89 -0.75
CA TYR A 128 -2.69 0.20 -2.01
C TYR A 128 -2.88 1.09 -3.25
N GLY A 129 -2.16 0.79 -4.34
CA GLY A 129 -2.19 1.56 -5.58
C GLY A 129 -3.19 1.06 -6.62
N ALA A 130 -2.74 0.08 -7.42
CA ALA A 130 -3.54 -0.54 -8.47
C ALA A 130 -4.70 -1.35 -7.89
N LYS A 131 -5.79 -1.45 -8.64
CA LYS A 131 -6.87 -2.39 -8.28
C LYS A 131 -6.59 -3.79 -8.78
N ALA A 132 -7.25 -4.77 -8.18
CA ALA A 132 -7.20 -6.16 -8.63
C ALA A 132 -7.46 -6.33 -10.14
N GLU A 133 -8.35 -5.51 -10.72
CA GLU A 133 -8.67 -5.57 -12.15
C GLU A 133 -7.46 -5.36 -13.06
N ALA A 134 -6.45 -4.58 -12.65
CA ALA A 134 -5.23 -4.40 -13.43
C ALA A 134 -4.41 -5.69 -13.52
N ALA A 135 -4.37 -6.49 -12.45
CA ALA A 135 -3.72 -7.78 -12.46
C ALA A 135 -4.51 -8.80 -13.30
N ILE A 136 -5.83 -8.81 -13.16
CA ILE A 136 -6.73 -9.70 -13.92
C ILE A 136 -6.57 -9.46 -15.43
N ALA A 137 -6.49 -8.19 -15.86
CA ALA A 137 -6.35 -7.82 -17.26
C ALA A 137 -5.09 -8.40 -17.94
N ILE A 138 -4.06 -8.75 -17.17
CA ILE A 138 -2.82 -9.35 -17.69
C ILE A 138 -2.71 -10.87 -17.40
N GLY A 139 -3.81 -11.50 -16.96
CA GLY A 139 -3.93 -12.96 -16.86
C GLY A 139 -3.91 -13.54 -15.45
N PHE A 140 -3.89 -12.71 -14.39
CA PHE A 140 -4.08 -13.23 -13.03
C PHE A 140 -5.54 -13.63 -12.77
N ASP A 141 -5.72 -14.57 -11.85
CA ASP A 141 -7.03 -15.12 -11.47
C ASP A 141 -7.95 -14.05 -10.84
N ASP A 142 -9.25 -14.15 -11.09
CA ASP A 142 -10.27 -13.25 -10.55
C ASP A 142 -10.55 -13.46 -9.06
N PHE A 143 -9.99 -14.53 -8.46
CA PHE A 143 -10.02 -14.81 -7.04
C PHE A 143 -9.64 -13.61 -6.15
N ILE A 144 -8.75 -12.73 -6.63
CA ILE A 144 -8.37 -11.49 -5.92
C ILE A 144 -9.60 -10.60 -5.69
N SER A 145 -10.43 -10.42 -6.71
CA SER A 145 -11.64 -9.60 -6.68
C SER A 145 -12.78 -10.31 -5.94
N ASP A 146 -13.03 -11.57 -6.25
CA ASP A 146 -14.27 -12.25 -5.85
C ASP A 146 -14.30 -12.64 -4.38
N ALA A 147 -13.15 -12.98 -3.78
CA ALA A 147 -13.08 -13.27 -2.36
C ALA A 147 -13.13 -12.01 -1.47
N LEU A 148 -12.91 -10.82 -2.03
CA LEU A 148 -13.05 -9.53 -1.33
C LEU A 148 -14.40 -8.85 -1.63
N ARG A 149 -15.09 -9.22 -2.73
CA ARG A 149 -16.44 -8.73 -3.03
C ARG A 149 -17.47 -9.38 -2.11
N GLY A 150 -18.05 -8.56 -1.23
CA GLY A 150 -19.08 -8.98 -0.26
C GLY A 150 -18.65 -8.85 1.21
N THR A 151 -17.37 -8.62 1.49
CA THR A 151 -16.84 -8.31 2.84
C THR A 151 -16.89 -6.82 3.18
N GLY A 152 -17.65 -6.02 2.42
CA GLY A 152 -17.72 -4.56 2.45
C GLY A 152 -18.24 -3.91 3.75
N PHE A 153 -18.33 -4.64 4.85
CA PHE A 153 -18.61 -4.09 6.18
C PHE A 153 -17.37 -4.24 7.08
N TYR A 154 -16.36 -3.39 6.84
CA TYR A 154 -15.08 -3.34 7.56
C TYR A 154 -15.16 -2.74 8.98
N GLN A 155 -16.31 -2.78 9.65
CA GLN A 155 -16.46 -2.16 10.96
C GLN A 155 -15.83 -2.98 12.11
N LYS A 156 -15.41 -4.23 11.87
CA LYS A 156 -14.86 -5.12 12.91
C LYS A 156 -13.35 -5.31 12.90
N ALA A 157 -12.66 -5.01 11.80
CA ALA A 157 -11.20 -5.02 11.78
C ALA A 157 -10.70 -3.64 12.20
N GLN A 158 -9.87 -3.55 13.24
CA GLN A 158 -9.17 -2.32 13.63
C GLN A 158 -8.03 -2.01 12.62
N LEU A 159 -8.34 -2.03 11.32
CA LEU A 159 -7.43 -1.86 10.20
C LEU A 159 -8.00 -0.78 9.27
N GLU A 160 -7.29 0.33 9.10
CA GLU A 160 -7.62 1.32 8.08
C GLU A 160 -7.20 0.79 6.70
N ILE A 161 -8.10 0.82 5.72
CA ILE A 161 -7.80 0.42 4.34
C ILE A 161 -8.07 1.60 3.43
N LYS A 162 -7.09 1.94 2.60
CA LYS A 162 -7.16 3.07 1.67
C LYS A 162 -6.56 2.68 0.32
N ARG A 163 -7.30 2.93 -0.76
CA ARG A 163 -6.69 3.04 -2.09
C ARG A 163 -6.05 4.42 -2.22
N ALA A 164 -4.85 4.50 -2.76
CA ALA A 164 -4.25 5.77 -3.11
C ALA A 164 -5.00 6.44 -4.26
N ASP A 165 -4.91 7.77 -4.30
CA ASP A 165 -5.58 8.59 -5.30
C ASP A 165 -4.53 9.18 -6.25
N GLY A 166 -4.96 9.64 -7.43
CA GLY A 166 -4.11 10.45 -8.31
C GLY A 166 -2.98 9.69 -8.99
N LYS A 167 -1.83 10.36 -9.16
CA LYS A 167 -0.74 9.92 -10.05
C LYS A 167 -0.16 8.58 -9.63
N GLU A 168 0.02 8.35 -8.33
CA GLU A 168 0.66 7.15 -7.79
C GLU A 168 -0.21 5.90 -8.01
N ALA A 169 -1.54 6.01 -7.94
CA ALA A 169 -2.44 4.93 -8.29
C ALA A 169 -2.33 4.57 -9.78
N ASN A 170 -2.22 5.58 -10.66
CA ASN A 170 -2.04 5.35 -12.09
C ASN A 170 -0.67 4.70 -12.39
N ILE A 171 0.41 5.15 -11.75
CA ILE A 171 1.74 4.55 -11.89
C ILE A 171 1.72 3.08 -11.43
N ALA A 172 0.98 2.78 -10.37
CA ALA A 172 0.81 1.42 -9.89
C ALA A 172 0.07 0.53 -10.91
N GLU A 173 -0.97 1.04 -11.57
CA GLU A 173 -1.66 0.32 -12.65
C GLU A 173 -0.75 0.13 -13.88
N GLU A 174 0.05 1.14 -14.23
CA GLU A 174 0.99 1.08 -15.35
C GLU A 174 2.03 -0.04 -15.24
N VAL A 175 2.39 -0.47 -14.01
CA VAL A 175 3.34 -1.57 -13.82
C VAL A 175 2.86 -2.81 -14.55
N PHE A 176 1.59 -3.16 -14.40
CA PHE A 176 0.98 -4.35 -14.99
C PHE A 176 1.08 -4.33 -16.52
N GLU A 177 0.69 -3.22 -17.14
CA GLU A 177 0.76 -3.07 -18.60
C GLU A 177 2.21 -3.05 -19.13
N LYS A 178 3.11 -2.33 -18.47
CA LYS A 178 4.52 -2.19 -18.89
C LYS A 178 5.35 -3.46 -18.72
N THR A 179 4.90 -4.38 -17.87
CA THR A 179 5.63 -5.60 -17.52
C THR A 179 5.02 -6.86 -18.10
N LYS A 180 3.82 -6.81 -18.71
CA LYS A 180 3.06 -7.98 -19.17
C LYS A 180 3.84 -8.97 -20.04
N GLU A 181 4.80 -8.50 -20.82
CA GLU A 181 5.63 -9.34 -21.71
C GLU A 181 6.94 -9.82 -21.06
N LYS A 182 7.24 -9.36 -19.84
CA LYS A 182 8.53 -9.56 -19.16
C LYS A 182 8.52 -10.64 -18.09
N PHE A 183 7.36 -11.03 -17.56
CA PHE A 183 7.25 -12.08 -16.56
C PHE A 183 6.45 -13.27 -17.11
N ARG A 184 6.59 -14.42 -16.46
CA ARG A 184 5.86 -15.64 -16.82
C ARG A 184 4.83 -15.97 -15.74
N MET A 185 3.62 -16.32 -16.19
CA MET A 185 2.64 -16.99 -15.34
C MET A 185 3.12 -18.43 -15.09
N TYR A 186 2.90 -18.92 -13.88
CA TYR A 186 3.26 -20.29 -13.45
C TYR A 186 2.01 -21.14 -13.26
#